data_AF-A0A4Y2LU73-F1
#
_entry.id   AF-A0A4Y2LU73-F1
#
_cell.length_a   1.000
_cell.length_b   1.000
_cell.length_c   1.000
_cell.angle_alpha   90.00
_cell.angle_beta   90.00
_cell.angle_gamma   90.00
#
_symmetry.space_group_name_H-M   'P 1'
#
loop_
_entity.id
_entity.type
_entity.pdbx_description
1 polymer ?
#
loop_
_entity_poly.entity_id
_entity_poly.type
_entity_poly.pdbx_seq_one_letter_code
_entity_poly.pdbx_strand_id
1 'polypeptide(L)'
;MFTKLSKCPFKQPIIKVLGKSYRPLRKSCIYGDIDIEYEYSGHCELPVPWNRTLSKIKSDVEKKTGFEYNFVLLNFYESGQAKIGAHKDDRPSLDQSVDNTQLWSLP
;
A
#
# COMPACT_ATOMS: atom_id res chain seq x y z
N MET A 1 14.54 -4.54 11.51
CA MET A 1 13.27 -4.51 10.75
C MET A 1 13.37 -3.56 9.56
N PHE A 2 13.67 -2.28 9.79
CA PHE A 2 13.77 -1.24 8.75
C PHE A 2 14.72 -1.57 7.59
N THR A 3 15.96 -2.01 7.87
CA THR A 3 16.95 -2.44 6.85
C THR A 3 16.54 -3.63 5.99
N LYS A 4 15.55 -4.42 6.44
CA LYS A 4 15.00 -5.52 5.63
C LYS A 4 13.90 -5.01 4.70
N LEU A 5 13.09 -4.05 5.17
CA LEU A 5 12.03 -3.44 4.37
C LEU A 5 12.59 -2.56 3.24
N SER A 6 13.74 -1.90 3.44
CA SER A 6 14.38 -1.09 2.39
C SER A 6 14.84 -1.90 1.15
N LYS A 7 14.84 -3.24 1.24
CA LYS A 7 15.17 -4.14 0.13
C LYS A 7 13.95 -4.65 -0.63
N CYS A 8 12.74 -4.24 -0.23
CA CYS A 8 11.53 -4.59 -0.97
C CYS A 8 11.58 -4.01 -2.40
N PRO A 9 10.90 -4.64 -3.37
CA PRO A 9 10.95 -4.27 -4.78
C PRO A 9 10.08 -3.04 -5.06
N PHE A 10 10.42 -1.92 -4.42
CA PHE A 10 9.70 -0.66 -4.56
C PHE A 10 9.75 -0.14 -6.00
N LYS A 11 8.58 0.22 -6.53
CA LYS A 11 8.38 0.79 -7.86
C LYS A 11 7.77 2.18 -7.75
N GLN A 12 7.85 2.96 -8.82
CA GLN A 12 7.26 4.29 -8.90
C GLN A 12 6.39 4.37 -10.16
N PRO A 13 5.26 3.64 -10.19
CA PRO A 13 4.43 3.52 -11.38
C PRO A 13 3.80 4.87 -11.72
N ILE A 14 3.57 5.10 -13.01
CA ILE A 14 2.81 6.28 -13.47
C ILE A 14 1.34 6.03 -13.14
N ILE A 15 0.71 6.98 -12.46
CA ILE A 15 -0.70 6.94 -12.08
C ILE A 15 -1.50 7.96 -12.87
N LYS A 16 -2.80 7.72 -13.07
CA LYS A 16 -3.72 8.69 -13.68
C LYS A 16 -4.54 9.40 -12.61
N VAL A 17 -4.47 10.72 -12.58
CA VAL A 17 -5.27 11.58 -11.69
C VAL A 17 -5.97 12.61 -12.56
N LEU A 18 -7.31 12.66 -12.51
CA LEU A 18 -8.14 13.59 -13.32
C LEU A 18 -7.76 13.58 -14.81
N GLY A 19 -7.55 12.39 -15.37
CA GLY A 19 -7.19 12.19 -16.78
C GLY A 19 -5.73 12.51 -17.14
N LYS A 20 -4.93 13.05 -16.22
CA LYS A 20 -3.51 13.37 -16.43
C LYS A 20 -2.62 12.31 -15.79
N SER A 21 -1.50 12.01 -16.43
CA SER A 21 -0.53 11.03 -15.94
C SER A 21 0.53 11.69 -15.06
N TYR A 22 0.81 11.12 -13.90
CA TYR A 22 1.77 11.64 -12.93
C TYR A 22 2.70 10.54 -12.44
N ARG A 23 3.96 10.88 -12.20
CA ARG A 23 4.87 10.02 -11.45
C ARG A 23 4.80 10.43 -9.97
N PRO A 24 4.36 9.54 -9.06
CA PRO A 24 4.22 9.86 -7.64
C PRO A 24 5.59 10.09 -7.01
N LEU A 25 5.70 10.93 -5.97
CA LEU A 25 6.98 11.18 -5.28
C LEU A 25 7.39 10.05 -4.32
N ARG A 26 6.49 9.10 -4.06
CA ARG A 26 6.74 7.91 -3.26
C ARG A 26 7.03 6.71 -4.15
N LYS A 27 7.78 5.75 -3.63
CA LYS A 27 7.83 4.42 -4.21
C LYS A 27 6.91 3.49 -3.45
N SER A 28 6.27 2.55 -4.13
CA SER A 28 5.37 1.57 -3.51
C SER A 28 5.67 0.16 -3.97
N CYS A 29 5.34 -0.81 -3.12
CA CYS A 29 5.24 -2.21 -3.53
C CYS A 29 4.17 -2.90 -2.69
N ILE A 30 3.63 -3.98 -3.23
CA ILE A 30 2.50 -4.69 -2.65
C ILE A 30 2.93 -6.10 -2.35
N TYR A 31 2.57 -6.57 -1.17
CA TYR A 31 2.69 -7.96 -0.78
C TYR A 31 1.32 -8.48 -0.41
N GLY A 32 1.08 -9.76 -0.63
CA GLY A 32 -0.24 -10.33 -0.42
C GLY A 32 -0.35 -11.77 -0.87
N ASP A 33 -1.57 -12.27 -0.76
CA ASP A 33 -1.94 -13.59 -1.22
C ASP A 33 -2.02 -13.61 -2.76
N ILE A 34 -1.79 -14.77 -3.36
CA ILE A 34 -1.58 -14.89 -4.82
C ILE A 34 -2.81 -14.55 -5.66
N ASP A 35 -4.00 -14.61 -5.05
CA ASP A 35 -5.28 -14.40 -5.72
C ASP A 35 -5.80 -12.95 -5.63
N ILE A 36 -4.99 -12.02 -5.09
CA ILE A 36 -5.35 -10.61 -4.99
C ILE A 36 -4.82 -9.85 -6.20
N GLU A 37 -5.66 -9.03 -6.81
CA GLU A 37 -5.24 -7.99 -7.75
C GLU A 37 -5.43 -6.63 -7.09
N TYR A 38 -4.41 -5.78 -7.15
CA TYR A 38 -4.50 -4.42 -6.65
C TYR A 38 -4.57 -3.44 -7.81
N GLU A 39 -5.61 -2.62 -7.82
CA GLU A 39 -5.76 -1.52 -8.77
C GLU A 39 -5.76 -0.17 -8.05
N TYR A 40 -4.89 0.76 -8.48
CA TYR A 40 -4.86 2.15 -8.01
C TYR A 40 -4.71 3.13 -9.17
N SER A 41 -5.68 4.05 -9.32
CA SER A 41 -5.57 5.16 -10.28
C SER A 41 -5.24 4.71 -11.71
N GLY A 42 -5.89 3.63 -12.16
CA GLY A 42 -5.70 3.00 -13.47
C GLY A 42 -4.42 2.18 -13.63
N HIS A 43 -3.71 1.89 -12.53
CA HIS A 43 -2.56 0.99 -12.50
C HIS A 43 -2.91 -0.29 -11.73
N CYS A 44 -2.81 -1.44 -12.40
CA CYS A 44 -2.95 -2.75 -11.78
C CYS A 44 -1.58 -3.36 -11.49
N GLU A 45 -1.47 -4.01 -10.33
CA GLU A 45 -0.28 -4.74 -9.92
C GLU A 45 -0.66 -6.00 -9.14
N LEU A 46 0.03 -7.10 -9.45
CA LEU A 46 -0.07 -8.34 -8.68
C LEU A 46 0.85 -8.25 -7.45
N PRO A 47 0.40 -8.73 -6.28
CA PRO A 47 1.18 -8.72 -5.07
C PRO A 47 2.39 -9.65 -5.17
N VAL A 48 3.47 -9.25 -4.51
CA VAL A 48 4.60 -10.14 -4.26
C VAL A 48 4.23 -11.09 -3.11
N PRO A 49 4.60 -12.39 -3.18
CA PRO A 49 4.36 -13.30 -2.06
C PRO A 49 5.00 -12.82 -0.76
N TRP A 50 4.28 -13.00 0.35
CA TRP A 50 4.72 -12.59 1.68
C TRP A 50 6.15 -13.06 2.01
N ASN A 51 7.01 -12.12 2.37
CA ASN A 51 8.33 -12.45 2.92
C ASN A 51 8.25 -12.66 4.44
N ARG A 52 9.30 -13.25 5.03
CA ARG A 52 9.35 -13.55 6.48
C ARG A 52 9.14 -12.31 7.37
N THR A 53 9.65 -11.14 6.96
CA THR A 53 9.53 -9.91 7.75
C THR A 53 8.07 -9.43 7.77
N LEU A 54 7.43 -9.38 6.60
CA LEU A 54 6.05 -8.93 6.46
C LEU A 54 5.06 -9.94 7.04
N SER A 55 5.31 -11.24 6.91
CA SER A 55 4.51 -12.29 7.55
C SER A 55 4.50 -12.14 9.08
N LYS A 56 5.63 -11.77 9.66
CA LYS A 56 5.72 -11.51 11.10
C LYS A 56 4.94 -10.26 11.50
N ILE A 57 5.06 -9.16 10.75
CA ILE A 57 4.31 -7.93 11.00
C ILE A 57 2.81 -8.19 10.90
N LYS A 58 2.37 -8.88 9.83
CA LYS A 58 1.00 -9.34 9.63
C LYS A 58 0.49 -10.09 10.87
N SER A 59 1.17 -11.17 11.26
CA SER A 59 0.76 -11.96 12.43
C SER A 59 0.71 -11.15 13.73
N ASP A 60 1.67 -10.24 13.95
CA ASP A 60 1.70 -9.41 15.15
C ASP A 60 0.57 -8.35 15.15
N VAL A 61 0.10 -7.88 13.99
CA VAL A 61 -1.06 -6.98 13.85
C VAL A 61 -2.36 -7.76 14.01
N GLU A 62 -2.52 -8.88 13.30
CA GLU A 62 -3.72 -9.74 13.36
C GLU A 62 -4.04 -10.18 14.79
N LYS A 63 -3.01 -10.56 15.56
CA LYS A 63 -3.17 -10.91 16.99
C LYS A 63 -3.67 -9.75 17.85
N LYS A 64 -3.33 -8.51 17.50
CA LYS A 64 -3.71 -7.32 18.27
C LYS A 64 -5.08 -6.80 17.89
N THR A 65 -5.45 -6.91 16.61
CA THR A 65 -6.69 -6.33 16.08
C THR A 65 -7.83 -7.34 16.02
N GLY A 66 -7.52 -8.64 15.95
CA GLY A 66 -8.51 -9.70 15.75
C GLY A 66 -9.00 -9.83 14.30
N PHE A 67 -8.45 -9.03 13.38
CA PHE A 67 -8.74 -9.11 11.95
C PHE A 67 -7.68 -9.91 11.21
N GLU A 68 -8.05 -10.49 10.08
CA GLU A 68 -7.13 -11.07 9.12
C GLU A 68 -6.89 -10.08 7.97
N TYR A 69 -5.68 -10.10 7.41
CA TYR A 69 -5.32 -9.28 6.25
C TYR A 69 -4.82 -10.18 5.12
N ASN A 70 -5.13 -9.84 3.87
CA ASN A 70 -4.72 -10.61 2.69
C ASN A 70 -3.73 -9.86 1.79
N PHE A 71 -3.51 -8.56 2.03
CA PHE A 71 -2.47 -7.77 1.37
C PHE A 71 -1.93 -6.64 2.26
N VAL A 72 -0.79 -6.08 1.86
CA VAL A 72 -0.22 -4.85 2.41
C VAL A 72 0.39 -4.01 1.29
N LEU A 73 0.09 -2.71 1.30
CA LEU A 73 0.75 -1.71 0.47
C LEU A 73 1.86 -1.04 1.28
N LEU A 74 3.11 -1.22 0.88
CA LEU A 74 4.24 -0.51 1.45
C LEU A 74 4.47 0.78 0.67
N ASN A 75 4.56 1.90 1.38
CA ASN A 75 4.95 3.20 0.83
C ASN A 75 6.31 3.61 1.39
N PHE A 76 7.25 3.95 0.50
CA PHE A 76 8.58 4.43 0.84
C PHE A 76 8.73 5.89 0.42
N TYR A 77 9.05 6.73 1.40
CA TYR A 77 9.27 8.16 1.25
C TYR A 77 10.75 8.44 1.51
N GLU A 78 11.48 8.88 0.48
CA GLU A 78 12.94 9.12 0.56
C GLU A 78 13.28 10.33 1.43
N SER A 79 12.36 11.29 1.52
CA SER A 79 12.49 12.48 2.36
C SER A 79 11.11 12.98 2.76
N GLY A 80 11.06 13.89 3.74
CA GLY A 80 9.81 14.55 4.15
C GLY A 80 9.18 15.47 3.09
N GLN A 81 9.84 15.68 1.95
CA GLN A 81 9.27 16.41 0.81
C GLN A 81 8.32 15.52 -0.02
N ALA A 82 8.47 14.20 0.05
CA ALA A 82 7.57 13.28 -0.62
C ALA A 82 6.27 13.16 0.17
N LYS A 83 5.13 13.36 -0.51
CA LYS A 83 3.80 13.40 0.09
C LYS A 83 2.83 12.56 -0.73
N ILE A 84 1.74 12.15 -0.09
CA ILE A 84 0.53 11.68 -0.77
C ILE A 84 -0.53 12.77 -0.62
N GLY A 85 -1.27 13.10 -1.67
CA GLY A 85 -2.39 14.04 -1.55
C GLY A 85 -3.47 13.45 -0.64
N ALA A 86 -4.29 14.31 -0.04
CA ALA A 86 -5.46 13.87 0.73
C ALA A 86 -6.32 12.92 -0.12
N HIS A 87 -6.59 11.73 0.41
CA HIS A 87 -7.41 10.72 -0.22
C HIS A 87 -8.00 9.77 0.84
N LYS A 88 -8.96 8.97 0.43
CA LYS A 88 -9.52 7.87 1.20
C LYS A 88 -9.37 6.58 0.38
N ASP A 89 -9.05 5.49 1.06
CA ASP A 89 -9.06 4.16 0.46
C ASP A 89 -10.50 3.66 0.34
N ASP A 90 -11.22 4.17 -0.67
CA ASP A 90 -12.61 3.81 -0.97
C ASP A 90 -12.68 2.92 -2.21
N ARG A 91 -12.24 1.67 -2.05
CA ARG A 91 -12.23 0.69 -3.14
C ARG A 91 -13.32 -0.36 -2.96
N PRO A 92 -14.08 -0.71 -4.01
CA PRO A 92 -15.09 -1.78 -3.94
C PRO A 92 -14.52 -3.13 -3.51
N SER A 93 -13.22 -3.37 -3.76
CA SER A 93 -12.52 -4.60 -3.39
C SER A 93 -12.10 -4.67 -1.92
N LEU A 94 -12.33 -3.61 -1.13
CA LEU A 94 -12.08 -3.59 0.30
C LEU A 94 -13.34 -3.93 1.09
N ASP A 95 -13.18 -4.57 2.24
CA ASP A 95 -14.26 -4.78 3.19
C ASP A 95 -14.79 -3.41 3.67
N GLN A 96 -16.04 -3.14 3.33
CA GLN A 96 -16.72 -1.88 3.65
C GLN A 96 -17.22 -1.83 5.10
N SER A 97 -17.17 -2.95 5.84
CA SER A 97 -17.57 -3.02 7.24
C SER A 97 -16.48 -2.55 8.21
N VAL A 98 -15.26 -2.34 7.70
CA VAL A 98 -14.11 -1.86 8.47
C VAL A 98 -13.88 -0.38 8.14
N ASP A 99 -13.69 0.45 9.17
CA ASP A 99 -13.38 1.87 8.98
C ASP A 99 -12.00 2.03 8.31
N ASN A 100 -12.01 2.37 7.01
CA ASN A 100 -10.80 2.59 6.25
C ASN A 100 -10.21 3.95 6.62
N THR A 101 -9.03 3.92 7.24
CA THR A 101 -8.37 5.10 7.79
C THR A 101 -8.13 6.16 6.72
N GLN A 102 -8.63 7.38 6.97
CA GLN A 102 -8.46 8.52 6.08
C GLN A 102 -7.11 9.22 6.34
N LEU A 103 -6.22 9.22 5.35
CA LEU A 103 -4.97 9.96 5.42
C LEU A 103 -5.19 11.40 4.93
N TRP A 104 -5.45 12.31 5.86
CA TRP A 104 -5.43 13.75 5.60
C TRP A 104 -3.98 14.22 5.43
N SER A 105 -3.61 14.64 4.22
CA SER A 105 -2.39 15.43 4.00
C SER A 105 -2.82 16.76 3.41
N LEU A 106 -2.81 17.81 4.22
CA LEU A 106 -2.93 19.21 3.81
C LEU A 106 -1.66 19.94 4.31
N PRO A 107 -1.29 21.06 3.66
CA PRO A 107 -0.03 21.29 2.93
C PRO A 107 1.28 21.14 3.72
#